data_AF-A0A921GA54-F1
#
_entry.id   AF-A0A921GA54-F1
#
_cell.length_a   1.000
_cell.length_b   1.000
_cell.length_c   1.000
_cell.angle_alpha   90.00
_cell.angle_beta   90.00
_cell.angle_gamma   90.00
#
_symmetry.space_group_name_H-M   'P 1'
#
loop_
_entity.id
_entity.type
_entity.pdbx_description
1 polymer ?
#
loop_
_entity_poly.entity_id
_entity_poly.type
_entity_poly.pdbx_seq_one_letter_code
_entity_poly.pdbx_strand_id
1 'polypeptide(L)'
;ALYISEPGKSCPTEILETLASYNAEGRPIWKPMHMQPIYRMNGFVTREGNGRAKTNAYIAGGAVGQDGRPLDVGMDIFHRGLCLPSDNKMTAEEQEKVIEIVKGCFGE
;
A
#
# COMPACT_ATOMS: atom_id res chain seq x y z
N ALA A 1 2.88 -5.52 12.42
CA ALA A 1 1.43 -5.20 12.45
C ALA A 1 0.66 -6.52 12.63
N LEU A 2 -0.66 -6.52 12.78
CA LEU A 2 -1.42 -7.77 12.92
C LEU A 2 -2.20 -8.00 11.62
N TYR A 3 -2.02 -9.17 11.00
CA TYR A 3 -2.83 -9.66 9.88
C TYR A 3 -3.30 -11.09 10.18
N ILE A 4 -4.36 -11.50 9.48
CA ILE A 4 -4.87 -12.86 9.50
C ILE A 4 -4.48 -13.47 8.16
N SER A 5 -3.74 -14.58 8.19
CA SER A 5 -3.37 -15.30 6.97
C SER A 5 -4.59 -16.03 6.40
N GLU A 6 -4.84 -15.87 5.11
CA GLU A 6 -5.96 -16.48 4.38
C GLU A 6 -5.44 -17.13 3.09
N PRO A 7 -5.84 -18.38 2.78
CA PRO A 7 -5.42 -19.00 1.52
C PRO A 7 -5.81 -18.17 0.29
N GLY A 8 -4.87 -17.99 -0.64
CA GLY A 8 -5.12 -17.24 -1.88
C GLY A 8 -5.12 -15.71 -1.72
N LYS A 9 -4.80 -15.18 -0.54
CA LYS A 9 -4.75 -13.74 -0.27
C LYS A 9 -3.52 -13.40 0.53
N SER A 10 -3.04 -12.17 0.32
CA SER A 10 -1.99 -11.60 1.16
C SER A 10 -2.23 -10.11 1.39
N CYS A 11 -1.45 -9.53 2.29
CA CYS A 11 -1.47 -8.10 2.57
C CYS A 11 -0.04 -7.52 2.55
N PRO A 12 0.12 -6.19 2.45
CA PRO A 12 1.43 -5.57 2.45
C PRO A 12 2.33 -5.95 3.64
N THR A 13 1.73 -6.15 4.82
CA THR A 13 2.51 -6.54 6.01
C THR A 13 3.09 -7.94 5.86
N GLU A 14 2.29 -8.91 5.45
CA GLU A 14 2.72 -10.29 5.26
C GLU A 14 3.81 -10.41 4.18
N ILE A 15 3.66 -9.72 3.06
CA ILE A 15 4.66 -9.70 1.99
C ILE A 15 5.97 -9.06 2.49
N LEU A 16 5.91 -7.94 3.20
CA LEU A 16 7.10 -7.26 3.73
C LEU A 16 7.82 -8.10 4.80
N GLU A 17 7.08 -8.78 5.68
CA GLU A 17 7.66 -9.69 6.67
C GLU A 17 8.31 -10.90 6.00
N THR A 18 7.67 -11.45 4.97
CA THR A 18 8.23 -12.57 4.18
C THR A 18 9.50 -12.12 3.46
N LEU A 19 9.50 -11.00 2.74
CA LEU A 19 10.70 -10.44 2.11
C LEU A 19 11.83 -10.25 3.12
N ALA A 20 11.53 -9.69 4.29
CA ALA A 20 12.51 -9.49 5.35
C ALA A 20 13.11 -10.82 5.85
N SER A 21 12.33 -11.90 5.91
CA SER A 21 12.83 -13.23 6.31
C SER A 21 13.87 -13.82 5.32
N TYR A 22 13.83 -13.37 4.05
CA TYR A 22 14.80 -13.73 3.02
C TYR A 22 15.92 -12.67 2.84
N ASN A 23 16.05 -11.73 3.79
CA ASN A 23 16.98 -10.59 3.70
C ASN A 23 16.75 -9.67 2.48
N ALA A 24 15.52 -9.61 1.97
CA ALA A 24 15.13 -8.67 0.91
C ALA A 24 14.43 -7.45 1.53
N GLU A 25 14.87 -6.25 1.18
CA GLU A 25 14.28 -5.01 1.69
C GLU A 25 13.11 -4.55 0.81
N GLY A 26 11.89 -4.70 1.32
CA GLY A 26 10.72 -3.99 0.82
C GLY A 26 10.40 -2.77 1.68
N ARG A 27 9.53 -1.88 1.19
CA ARG A 27 9.06 -0.71 1.97
C ARG A 27 7.56 -0.49 1.79
N PRO A 28 6.86 0.09 2.78
CA PRO A 28 5.50 0.59 2.55
C PRO A 28 5.53 1.72 1.51
N ILE A 29 4.41 1.88 0.79
CA ILE A 29 4.24 3.01 -0.14
C ILE A 29 4.36 4.33 0.62
N TRP A 30 4.86 5.37 -0.07
CA TRP A 30 4.92 6.71 0.46
C TRP A 30 3.55 7.18 0.94
N LYS A 31 3.46 7.56 2.21
CA LYS A 31 2.24 8.12 2.78
C LYS A 31 1.87 9.41 2.02
N PRO A 32 0.67 9.49 1.42
CA PRO A 32 0.24 10.64 0.63
C PRO A 32 0.36 11.96 1.39
N MET A 33 0.70 13.03 0.66
CA MET A 33 0.99 14.33 1.27
C MET A 33 -0.18 14.85 2.11
N HIS A 34 -1.41 14.75 1.63
CA HIS A 34 -2.61 15.22 2.36
C HIS A 34 -2.90 14.43 3.64
N MET A 35 -2.30 13.25 3.83
CA MET A 35 -2.37 12.48 5.08
C MET A 35 -1.29 12.87 6.10
N GLN A 36 -0.30 13.68 5.70
CA GLN A 36 0.73 14.16 6.62
C GLN A 36 0.14 15.26 7.52
N PRO A 37 0.51 15.30 8.82
CA PRO A 37 -0.02 16.30 9.75
C PRO A 37 0.11 17.75 9.27
N ILE A 38 1.22 18.08 8.59
CA ILE A 38 1.50 19.41 8.05
C ILE A 38 0.48 19.85 6.98
N TYR A 39 -0.12 18.90 6.25
CA TYR A 39 -1.09 19.20 5.20
C TYR A 39 -2.55 19.11 5.64
N ARG A 40 -2.84 18.85 6.92
CA ARG A 40 -4.18 18.58 7.45
C ARG A 40 -5.25 19.60 7.05
N MET A 41 -4.89 20.88 6.95
CA MET A 41 -5.82 21.97 6.64
C MET A 41 -5.88 22.36 5.16
N ASN A 42 -5.07 21.71 4.32
CA ASN A 42 -4.99 21.97 2.90
C ASN A 42 -6.01 21.14 2.13
N GLY A 43 -6.53 21.69 1.04
CA GLY A 43 -7.33 20.89 0.10
C GLY A 43 -6.44 19.95 -0.69
N PHE A 44 -7.05 18.85 -1.14
CA PHE A 44 -6.44 17.91 -2.07
C PHE A 44 -7.49 17.47 -3.10
N VAL A 45 -7.03 16.95 -4.24
CA VAL A 45 -7.90 16.54 -5.34
C VAL A 45 -8.38 15.10 -5.13
N THR A 46 -9.69 14.92 -5.26
CA THR A 46 -10.36 13.61 -5.32
C THR A 46 -11.09 13.48 -6.65
N ARG A 47 -11.62 12.30 -6.94
CA ARG A 47 -12.43 12.08 -8.15
C ARG A 47 -13.68 12.98 -8.23
N GLU A 48 -14.19 13.43 -7.08
CA GLU A 48 -15.36 14.31 -6.98
C GLU A 48 -14.99 15.76 -6.60
N GLY A 49 -13.78 16.18 -6.95
CA GLY A 49 -13.30 17.55 -6.71
C GLY A 49 -12.56 17.68 -5.38
N ASN A 50 -12.88 18.70 -4.58
CA ASN A 50 -12.11 19.02 -3.38
C ASN A 50 -12.36 18.01 -2.24
N GLY A 51 -11.29 17.36 -1.77
CA GLY A 51 -11.28 16.42 -0.65
C GLY A 51 -11.14 17.06 0.73
N ARG A 52 -10.93 18.38 0.83
CA ARG A 52 -10.79 19.10 2.11
C ARG A 52 -11.98 18.79 3.01
N ALA A 53 -11.70 18.36 4.24
CA ALA A 53 -12.70 17.97 5.24
C ALA A 53 -13.65 16.82 4.83
N LYS A 54 -13.47 16.20 3.65
CA LYS A 54 -14.22 15.00 3.24
C LYS A 54 -13.57 13.72 3.74
N THR A 55 -12.26 13.75 3.94
CA THR A 55 -11.51 12.66 4.57
C THR A 55 -10.82 13.21 5.82
N ASN A 56 -10.80 12.42 6.88
CA ASN A 56 -9.87 12.63 7.97
C ASN A 56 -8.98 11.38 8.04
N ALA A 57 -7.74 11.53 8.53
CA ALA A 57 -6.77 10.44 8.59
C ALA A 57 -7.17 9.27 9.52
N TYR A 58 -8.32 9.36 10.20
CA TYR A 58 -8.80 8.41 11.20
C TYR A 58 -10.17 7.81 10.86
N ILE A 59 -10.82 8.18 9.74
CA ILE A 59 -12.06 7.55 9.28
C ILE A 59 -11.68 6.23 8.62
N ALA A 60 -11.95 5.13 9.31
CA ALA A 60 -11.83 3.80 8.75
C ALA A 60 -12.69 3.69 7.47
N GLY A 61 -12.10 3.26 6.36
CA GLY A 61 -12.77 3.12 5.06
C GLY A 61 -12.74 4.36 4.15
N GLY A 62 -12.21 5.49 4.62
CA GLY A 62 -12.14 6.72 3.82
C GLY A 62 -13.52 7.26 3.40
N ALA A 63 -13.53 8.21 2.47
CA ALA A 63 -14.76 8.66 1.84
C ALA A 63 -14.98 7.88 0.54
N VAL A 64 -16.15 7.27 0.37
CA VAL A 64 -16.55 6.59 -0.88
C VAL A 64 -17.42 7.51 -1.73
N GLY A 65 -17.28 7.40 -3.05
CA GLY A 65 -18.12 8.12 -3.99
C GLY A 65 -19.48 7.45 -4.17
N GLN A 66 -20.34 8.07 -4.99
CA GLN A 66 -21.66 7.51 -5.31
C GLN A 66 -21.59 6.11 -5.99
N ASP A 67 -20.46 5.79 -6.59
CA ASP A 67 -20.17 4.50 -7.24
C ASP A 67 -19.59 3.44 -6.28
N GLY A 68 -19.50 3.73 -4.98
CA GLY A 68 -18.94 2.84 -3.95
C GLY A 68 -17.42 2.70 -3.98
N ARG A 69 -16.71 3.46 -4.82
CA ARG A 69 -15.24 3.42 -4.92
C ARG A 69 -14.59 4.49 -4.04
N PRO A 70 -13.33 4.31 -3.60
CA PRO A 70 -12.60 5.30 -2.80
C PRO A 70 -12.50 6.65 -3.53
N LEU A 71 -12.83 7.75 -2.84
CA LEU A 71 -12.61 9.12 -3.34
C LEU A 71 -11.15 9.52 -3.25
N ASP A 72 -10.47 9.02 -2.22
CA ASP A 72 -9.06 9.26 -1.93
C ASP A 72 -8.22 8.08 -2.41
N VAL A 73 -7.90 8.09 -3.70
CA VAL A 73 -7.13 7.02 -4.36
C VAL A 73 -5.73 6.90 -3.77
N GLY A 74 -5.13 8.01 -3.35
CA GLY A 74 -3.81 8.01 -2.72
C GLY A 74 -3.82 7.24 -1.40
N MET A 75 -4.83 7.47 -0.56
CA MET A 75 -5.00 6.75 0.70
C MET A 75 -5.31 5.27 0.48
N ASP A 76 -6.15 4.92 -0.51
CA ASP A 76 -6.42 3.53 -0.88
C ASP A 76 -5.13 2.79 -1.25
N ILE A 77 -4.35 3.33 -2.19
CA ILE A 77 -3.07 2.74 -2.62
C ILE A 77 -2.09 2.61 -1.46
N PHE A 78 -2.01 3.62 -0.59
CA PHE A 78 -1.12 3.57 0.58
C PHE A 78 -1.45 2.42 1.52
N HIS A 79 -2.74 2.13 1.77
CA HIS A 79 -3.14 1.07 2.71
C HIS A 79 -2.92 -0.35 2.16
N ARG A 80 -3.02 -0.54 0.85
CA ARG A 80 -2.93 -1.89 0.23
C ARG A 80 -1.68 -2.11 -0.63
N GLY A 81 -0.81 -1.10 -0.73
CA GLY A 81 0.37 -1.14 -1.58
C GLY A 81 1.68 -1.26 -0.79
N LEU A 82 2.71 -1.74 -1.49
CA LEU A 82 4.10 -1.78 -1.02
C LEU A 82 5.05 -1.55 -2.20
N CYS A 83 6.28 -1.18 -1.89
CA CYS A 83 7.41 -1.14 -2.81
C CYS A 83 8.21 -2.43 -2.71
N LEU A 84 8.48 -3.06 -3.85
CA LEU A 84 9.37 -4.22 -3.97
C LEU A 84 10.83 -3.78 -4.13
N PRO A 85 11.80 -4.67 -3.83
CA PRO A 85 13.19 -4.46 -4.22
C PRO A 85 13.29 -4.19 -5.74
N SER A 86 13.94 -3.09 -6.12
CA SER A 86 13.99 -2.62 -7.50
C SER A 86 15.31 -1.92 -7.85
N ASP A 87 16.41 -2.30 -7.18
CA ASP A 87 17.72 -1.71 -7.45
C ASP A 87 18.18 -2.03 -8.87
N ASN A 88 18.82 -1.08 -9.54
CA ASN A 88 19.26 -1.24 -10.93
C ASN A 88 20.40 -2.25 -11.10
N LYS A 89 21.03 -2.67 -10.01
CA LYS A 89 22.08 -3.69 -9.97
C LYS A 89 21.54 -5.10 -9.71
N MET A 90 20.23 -5.26 -9.48
CA MET A 90 19.65 -6.59 -9.23
C MET A 90 19.82 -7.50 -10.45
N THR A 91 20.34 -8.71 -10.22
CA THR A 91 20.43 -9.73 -11.27
C THR A 91 19.05 -10.33 -11.57
N ALA A 92 18.93 -11.03 -12.70
CA ALA A 92 17.71 -11.74 -13.04
C ALA A 92 17.37 -12.82 -12.00
N GLU A 93 18.37 -13.49 -11.44
CA GLU A 93 18.20 -14.51 -10.40
C GLU A 93 17.72 -13.90 -9.07
N GLU A 94 18.16 -12.68 -8.74
CA GLU A 94 17.66 -11.95 -7.57
C GLU A 94 16.21 -11.49 -7.76
N GLN A 95 15.86 -11.04 -8.96
CA GLN A 95 14.48 -10.70 -9.31
C GLN A 95 13.58 -11.93 -9.25
N GLU A 96 14.03 -13.08 -9.75
CA GLU A 96 13.26 -14.33 -9.70
C GLU A 96 13.00 -14.76 -8.25
N LYS A 97 13.99 -14.65 -7.35
CA LYS A 97 13.76 -14.90 -5.92
C LYS A 97 12.67 -14.00 -5.34
N VAL A 98 12.67 -12.72 -5.68
CA VAL A 98 11.62 -11.78 -5.23
C VAL A 98 10.24 -12.19 -5.79
N ILE A 99 10.18 -12.58 -7.06
CA ILE A 99 8.94 -13.04 -7.71
C ILE A 99 8.39 -14.27 -6.97
N GLU A 100 9.23 -15.27 -6.71
CA GLU A 100 8.81 -16.51 -6.05
C GLU A 100 8.39 -16.28 -4.59
N ILE A 101 9.08 -15.39 -3.87
CA ILE A 101 8.65 -14.97 -2.52
C ILE A 101 7.25 -14.36 -2.55
N VAL A 102 6.99 -13.45 -3.50
CA VAL A 102 5.69 -12.78 -3.61
C VAL A 102 4.61 -13.78 -4.00
N LYS A 103 4.84 -14.66 -4.98
CA LYS A 103 3.89 -15.73 -5.36
C LYS A 103 3.55 -16.64 -4.19
N GLY A 104 4.56 -17.05 -3.42
CA GLY A 104 4.37 -17.90 -2.24
C GLY A 104 3.46 -17.26 -1.18
N CYS A 105 3.41 -15.92 -1.08
CA CYS A 105 2.47 -15.23 -0.20
C CYS A 105 1.00 -15.40 -0.63
N PHE A 106 0.73 -15.72 -1.90
CA PHE A 106 -0.60 -15.99 -2.43
C PHE A 106 -0.92 -17.48 -2.53
N GLY A 107 0.00 -18.37 -2.15
CA GLY A 107 -0.16 -19.82 -2.29
C GLY A 107 0.00 -20.32 -3.73
N GLU A 108 0.70 -19.57 -4.56
CA GLU A 108 1.17 -19.97 -5.90
C GLU A 108 2.52 -20.69 -5.85
#